data_AF-A0A0K0DVA9-F1
#
_entry.id   AF-A0A0K0DVA9-F1
#
_cell.length_a   1.000
_cell.length_b   1.000
_cell.length_c   1.000
_cell.angle_alpha   90.00
_cell.angle_beta   90.00
_cell.angle_gamma   90.00
#
_symmetry.space_group_name_H-M   'P 1'
#
loop_
_entity.id
_entity.type
_entity.pdbx_description
1 polymer ?
#
loop_
_entity_poly.entity_id
_entity_poly.type
_entity_poly.pdbx_seq_one_letter_code
_entity_poly.pdbx_strand_id
1 'polypeptide(L)'
;MFLAPKYVFTRHFWSTPKYKEFLSNNLISKSQSHFTSLLSSIKLKEGLSLPIKVSEIKDNNIFISKLEEMDRNQLYHLLRFYQLSPFNGITKLKERALLIHCLDNIIKNNNNIDTMDERELIKQLYIRRIMFTNDESIDILRERLKEWLKYSEKIYKDGNESFALYVPILTQGIKN
;
A
#
# COMPACT_ATOMS: atom_id res chain seq x y z
N MET A 1 17.92 -10.64 8.55
CA MET A 1 17.98 -9.16 8.45
C MET A 1 19.31 -8.73 9.04
N PHE A 2 20.30 -8.40 8.22
CA PHE A 2 21.57 -7.86 8.72
C PHE A 2 21.26 -6.48 9.31
N LEU A 3 21.21 -6.39 10.63
CA LEU A 3 21.29 -5.12 11.35
C LEU A 3 22.70 -4.57 11.09
N ALA A 4 22.83 -3.78 10.04
CA ALA A 4 24.02 -2.98 9.82
C ALA A 4 23.68 -1.56 10.31
N PRO A 5 24.04 -1.21 11.56
CA PRO A 5 23.57 0.00 12.24
C PRO A 5 23.86 1.26 11.43
N LYS A 6 24.99 1.26 10.70
CA LYS A 6 25.35 2.31 9.75
C LYS A 6 24.22 2.62 8.76
N TYR A 7 23.46 1.64 8.26
CA TYR A 7 22.36 1.91 7.31
C TYR A 7 21.07 2.37 7.97
N VAL A 8 20.85 2.08 9.26
CA VAL A 8 19.66 2.53 9.99
C VAL A 8 19.88 3.95 10.52
N PHE A 9 21.03 4.20 11.15
CA PHE A 9 21.37 5.51 11.70
C PHE A 9 21.63 6.57 10.62
N THR A 10 22.01 6.18 9.40
CA THR A 10 22.29 7.15 8.33
C THR A 10 21.10 7.48 7.44
N ARG A 11 19.91 6.88 7.62
CA ARG A 11 18.77 7.14 6.73
C ARG A 11 18.35 8.60 6.69
N HIS A 12 18.46 9.29 7.83
CA HIS A 12 18.21 10.73 7.92
C HIS A 12 19.12 11.55 7.01
N PHE A 13 20.34 11.07 6.74
CA PHE A 13 21.33 11.71 5.87
C PHE A 13 21.29 11.22 4.42
N TRP A 14 20.35 10.35 4.04
CA TRP A 14 20.25 9.93 2.65
C TRP A 14 19.78 11.09 1.79
N SER A 15 20.36 11.21 0.60
CA SER A 15 19.81 12.05 -0.45
C SER A 15 18.44 11.50 -0.90
N THR A 16 17.61 12.35 -1.52
CA THR A 16 16.30 11.95 -2.05
C THR A 16 16.40 10.77 -3.02
N PRO A 17 17.33 10.73 -3.99
CA PRO A 17 17.46 9.58 -4.90
C PRO A 17 17.77 8.26 -4.17
N LYS A 18 18.70 8.27 -3.21
CA LYS A 18 19.03 7.06 -2.43
C LYS A 18 17.87 6.60 -1.55
N TYR A 19 17.12 7.55 -0.98
CA TYR A 19 15.92 7.26 -0.20
C TYR A 19 14.83 6.62 -1.06
N LYS A 20 14.59 7.18 -2.24
CA LYS A 20 13.65 6.67 -3.23
C LYS A 20 14.01 5.26 -3.68
N GLU A 21 15.25 5.05 -4.10
CA GLU A 21 15.78 3.75 -4.52
C GLU A 21 15.58 2.69 -3.44
N PHE A 22 15.91 3.01 -2.18
CA PHE A 22 15.73 2.07 -1.09
C PHE A 22 14.26 1.68 -0.89
N LEU A 23 13.34 2.65 -0.92
CA LEU A 23 11.92 2.40 -0.72
C LEU A 23 11.27 1.70 -1.91
N SER A 24 11.63 2.05 -3.14
CA SER A 24 11.14 1.36 -4.35
C SER A 24 11.58 -0.10 -4.35
N ASN A 25 12.86 -0.37 -4.06
CA ASN A 25 13.38 -1.74 -3.97
C ASN A 25 12.71 -2.53 -2.85
N ASN A 26 12.45 -1.88 -1.72
CA ASN A 26 11.72 -2.51 -0.63
C ASN A 26 10.27 -2.87 -1.02
N LEU A 27 9.55 -1.97 -1.70
CA LEU A 27 8.20 -2.23 -2.18
C LEU A 27 8.16 -3.38 -3.19
N ILE A 28 9.08 -3.38 -4.17
CA ILE A 28 9.18 -4.45 -5.18
C ILE A 28 9.44 -5.79 -4.49
N SER A 29 10.44 -5.86 -3.61
CA SER A 29 10.80 -7.08 -2.88
C SER A 29 9.64 -7.62 -2.05
N LYS A 30 8.91 -6.75 -1.33
CA LYS A 30 7.75 -7.17 -0.53
C LYS A 30 6.57 -7.59 -1.39
N SER A 31 6.36 -6.93 -2.52
CA SER A 31 5.30 -7.29 -3.47
C SER A 31 5.57 -8.66 -4.07
N GLN A 32 6.77 -8.90 -4.61
CA GLN A 32 7.17 -10.20 -5.17
C GLN A 32 7.05 -11.35 -4.15
N SER A 33 7.39 -11.10 -2.88
CA SER A 33 7.37 -12.13 -1.84
C SER A 33 5.96 -12.55 -1.40
N HIS A 34 4.93 -11.72 -1.64
CA HIS A 34 3.64 -11.86 -0.97
C HIS A 34 2.42 -11.72 -1.89
N PHE A 35 2.56 -11.13 -3.08
CA PHE A 35 1.45 -10.93 -4.01
C PHE A 35 0.80 -12.24 -4.43
N THR A 36 1.56 -13.27 -4.79
CA THR A 36 0.98 -14.56 -5.21
C THR A 36 0.02 -15.14 -4.16
N SER A 37 0.45 -15.21 -2.90
CA SER A 37 -0.38 -15.71 -1.81
C SER A 37 -1.57 -14.81 -1.48
N LEU A 38 -1.42 -13.49 -1.63
CA LEU A 38 -2.52 -12.56 -1.36
C LEU A 38 -3.53 -12.57 -2.51
N LEU A 39 -3.09 -12.62 -3.76
CA LEU A 39 -3.95 -12.65 -4.95
C LEU A 39 -4.74 -13.96 -5.08
N SER A 40 -4.21 -15.08 -4.59
CA SER A 40 -4.95 -16.36 -4.59
C SER A 40 -6.15 -16.34 -3.64
N SER A 41 -6.13 -15.49 -2.60
CA SER A 41 -7.23 -15.33 -1.64
C SER A 41 -8.37 -14.41 -2.11
N ILE A 42 -8.23 -13.75 -3.27
CA ILE A 42 -9.20 -12.77 -3.78
C ILE A 42 -10.07 -13.40 -4.85
N LYS A 43 -11.39 -13.22 -4.74
CA LYS A 43 -12.34 -13.55 -5.81
C LYS A 43 -12.74 -12.29 -6.56
N LEU A 44 -12.53 -12.31 -7.87
CA LEU A 44 -12.91 -11.24 -8.78
C LEU A 44 -14.18 -11.65 -9.51
N LYS A 45 -15.08 -10.69 -9.76
CA LYS A 45 -16.21 -10.91 -10.65
C LYS A 45 -15.72 -11.16 -12.08
N GLU A 46 -16.51 -11.93 -12.84
CA GLU A 46 -16.25 -12.21 -14.25
C GLU A 46 -16.00 -10.92 -15.05
N GLY A 47 -14.99 -10.95 -15.93
CA GLY A 47 -14.59 -9.83 -16.78
C GLY A 47 -13.54 -8.89 -16.18
N LEU A 48 -13.22 -9.00 -14.88
CA LEU A 48 -12.11 -8.24 -14.28
C LEU A 48 -10.82 -9.04 -14.31
N SER A 49 -9.78 -8.42 -14.86
CA SER A 49 -8.41 -8.91 -14.82
C SER A 49 -7.54 -7.98 -13.99
N LEU A 50 -6.47 -8.54 -13.44
CA LEU A 50 -5.46 -7.76 -12.71
C LEU A 50 -4.40 -7.24 -13.69
N PRO A 51 -3.81 -6.06 -13.45
CA PRO A 51 -4.12 -5.12 -12.38
C PRO A 51 -5.42 -4.34 -12.64
N ILE A 52 -6.18 -4.06 -11.58
CA ILE A 52 -7.47 -3.33 -11.64
C ILE A 52 -7.23 -1.85 -11.37
N LYS A 53 -7.85 -0.94 -12.13
CA LYS A 53 -7.77 0.49 -11.84
C LYS A 53 -8.47 0.82 -10.52
N VAL A 54 -7.95 1.78 -9.76
CA VAL A 54 -8.56 2.17 -8.46
C VAL A 54 -10.04 2.56 -8.62
N SER A 55 -10.39 3.18 -9.74
CA SER A 55 -11.76 3.57 -10.11
C SER A 55 -12.75 2.40 -10.27
N GLU A 56 -12.25 1.20 -10.58
CA GLU A 56 -13.04 0.00 -10.87
C GLU A 56 -13.26 -0.87 -9.63
N ILE A 57 -12.52 -0.60 -8.55
CA ILE A 57 -12.60 -1.30 -7.27
C ILE A 57 -13.89 -0.92 -6.55
N LYS A 58 -14.79 -1.90 -6.41
CA LYS A 58 -16.09 -1.78 -5.74
C LYS A 58 -16.39 -3.09 -5.01
N ASP A 59 -17.16 -3.02 -3.92
CA ASP A 59 -17.52 -4.22 -3.10
C ASP A 59 -18.27 -5.28 -3.90
N ASN A 60 -19.06 -4.86 -4.89
CA ASN A 60 -19.84 -5.77 -5.72
C ASN A 60 -19.03 -6.50 -6.79
N ASN A 61 -17.77 -6.11 -6.99
CA ASN A 61 -16.90 -6.60 -8.04
C ASN A 61 -15.72 -7.41 -7.49
N ILE A 62 -15.37 -7.21 -6.21
CA ILE A 62 -14.20 -7.79 -5.58
C ILE A 62 -14.58 -8.27 -4.18
N PHE A 63 -14.37 -9.56 -3.94
CA PHE A 63 -14.63 -10.17 -2.64
C PHE A 63 -13.32 -10.45 -1.92
N ILE A 64 -13.15 -9.81 -0.76
CA ILE A 64 -12.05 -9.99 0.16
C ILE A 64 -12.65 -10.28 1.53
N SER A 65 -12.20 -11.35 2.18
CA SER A 65 -12.65 -11.71 3.52
C SER A 65 -12.31 -10.62 4.54
N LYS A 66 -13.11 -10.50 5.61
CA LYS A 66 -12.74 -9.64 6.74
C LYS A 66 -11.48 -10.17 7.42
N LEU A 67 -10.76 -9.30 8.13
CA LEU A 67 -9.49 -9.67 8.78
C LEU A 67 -9.64 -10.85 9.76
N GLU A 68 -10.77 -10.94 10.45
CA GLU A 68 -11.10 -12.02 11.41
C GLU A 68 -11.42 -13.36 10.73
N GLU A 69 -11.81 -13.32 9.46
CA GLU A 69 -12.21 -14.47 8.66
C GLU A 69 -11.06 -15.00 7.79
N MET A 70 -9.95 -14.25 7.70
CA MET A 70 -8.77 -14.65 6.93
C MET A 70 -8.07 -15.84 7.59
N ASP A 71 -7.59 -16.76 6.76
CA ASP A 71 -6.74 -17.84 7.25
C ASP A 71 -5.36 -17.31 7.71
N ARG A 72 -4.63 -18.14 8.46
CA ARG A 72 -3.33 -17.78 9.03
C ARG A 72 -2.28 -17.44 7.97
N ASN A 73 -2.32 -18.08 6.81
CA ASN A 73 -1.38 -17.85 5.72
C ASN A 73 -1.64 -16.48 5.08
N GLN A 74 -2.90 -16.18 4.78
CA GLN A 74 -3.33 -14.88 4.26
C GLN A 74 -2.95 -13.74 5.23
N LEU A 75 -3.26 -13.90 6.52
CA LEU A 75 -2.88 -12.93 7.56
C LEU A 75 -1.36 -12.76 7.64
N TYR A 76 -0.60 -13.85 7.62
CA TYR A 76 0.85 -13.80 7.65
C TYR A 76 1.40 -12.95 6.49
N HIS A 77 0.96 -13.24 5.27
CA HIS A 77 1.41 -12.51 4.09
C HIS A 77 1.01 -11.05 4.12
N LEU A 78 -0.19 -10.72 4.60
CA LEU A 78 -0.65 -9.34 4.71
C LEU A 78 0.17 -8.57 5.75
N LEU A 79 0.43 -9.18 6.92
CA LEU A 79 1.29 -8.60 7.95
C LEU A 79 2.71 -8.37 7.44
N ARG A 80 3.31 -9.33 6.72
CA ARG A 80 4.67 -9.18 6.18
C ARG A 80 4.73 -8.16 5.05
N PHE A 81 3.70 -8.09 4.21
CA PHE A 81 3.57 -7.07 3.16
C PHE A 81 3.57 -5.66 3.75
N TYR A 82 2.78 -5.44 4.81
CA TYR A 82 2.79 -4.18 5.55
C TYR A 82 3.95 -4.02 6.52
N GLN A 83 4.81 -5.03 6.68
CA GLN A 83 5.95 -5.06 7.60
C GLN A 83 5.55 -4.84 9.07
N LEU A 84 4.41 -5.40 9.46
CA LEU A 84 3.88 -5.34 10.81
C LEU A 84 4.33 -6.54 11.63
N SER A 85 4.42 -6.38 12.94
CA SER A 85 4.70 -7.48 13.87
C SER A 85 3.50 -8.44 13.93
N PRO A 86 3.71 -9.77 14.05
CA PRO A 86 2.60 -10.72 14.08
C PRO A 86 1.85 -10.71 15.42
N PHE A 87 2.47 -10.20 16.48
CA PHE A 87 1.82 -10.04 17.79
C PHE A 87 0.73 -8.97 17.69
N ASN A 88 -0.52 -9.35 18.02
CA ASN A 88 -1.74 -8.56 17.81
C ASN A 88 -1.90 -8.11 16.35
N GLY A 89 -1.64 -9.02 15.40
CA GLY A 89 -1.59 -8.72 13.98
C GLY A 89 -2.87 -8.11 13.40
N ILE A 90 -4.04 -8.66 13.73
CA ILE A 90 -5.34 -8.14 13.25
C ILE A 90 -5.53 -6.69 13.71
N THR A 91 -5.31 -6.40 15.00
CA THR A 91 -5.39 -5.04 15.56
C THR A 91 -4.47 -4.08 14.82
N LYS A 92 -3.21 -4.46 14.59
CA LYS A 92 -2.25 -3.62 13.85
C LYS A 92 -2.63 -3.40 12.39
N LEU A 93 -3.27 -4.38 11.75
CA LEU A 93 -3.79 -4.23 10.39
C LEU A 93 -4.96 -3.23 10.36
N LYS A 94 -5.88 -3.31 11.33
CA LYS A 94 -6.96 -2.32 11.48
C LYS A 94 -6.42 -0.92 11.71
N GLU A 95 -5.50 -0.77 12.66
CA GLU A 95 -4.81 0.49 12.92
C GLU A 95 -4.10 1.02 11.66
N ARG A 96 -3.48 0.14 10.87
CA ARG A 96 -2.83 0.52 9.63
C ARG A 96 -3.82 1.06 8.60
N ALA A 97 -4.95 0.39 8.41
CA ALA A 97 -6.00 0.83 7.49
C ALA A 97 -6.58 2.18 7.93
N LEU A 98 -6.89 2.32 9.22
CA LEU A 98 -7.39 3.57 9.80
C LEU A 98 -6.36 4.71 9.64
N LEU A 99 -5.08 4.44 9.89
CA LEU A 99 -4.02 5.44 9.72
C LEU A 99 -3.93 5.93 8.27
N ILE A 100 -4.03 5.03 7.29
CA ILE A 100 -4.04 5.40 5.86
C ILE A 100 -5.26 6.29 5.57
N HIS A 101 -6.44 5.90 6.05
CA HIS A 101 -7.67 6.67 5.88
C HIS A 101 -7.56 8.07 6.49
N CYS A 102 -7.08 8.18 7.73
CA CYS A 102 -6.88 9.46 8.39
C CYS A 102 -5.87 10.35 7.62
N LEU A 103 -4.77 9.77 7.15
CA LEU A 103 -3.80 10.50 6.33
C LEU A 103 -4.42 10.99 5.02
N ASP A 104 -5.25 10.17 4.37
CA ASP A 104 -5.94 10.57 3.14
C ASP A 104 -6.87 11.76 3.38
N ASN A 105 -7.62 11.75 4.48
CA ASN A 105 -8.52 12.85 4.85
C ASN A 105 -7.73 14.14 5.17
N ILE A 106 -6.62 14.05 5.91
CA ILE A 106 -5.75 15.19 6.22
C ILE A 106 -5.22 15.84 4.93
N ILE A 107 -4.74 15.02 3.99
CA ILE A 107 -4.17 15.53 2.74
C ILE A 107 -5.25 16.19 1.88
N LYS A 108 -6.44 15.59 1.78
CA LYS A 108 -7.57 16.16 1.04
C LYS A 108 -8.01 17.51 1.61
N ASN A 109 -8.10 17.63 2.93
CA ASN A 109 -8.57 18.85 3.57
C ASN A 109 -7.57 20.01 3.49
N ASN A 110 -6.27 19.70 3.45
CA ASN A 110 -5.22 20.72 3.42
C ASN A 110 -4.82 21.15 2.00
N ASN A 111 -5.31 20.49 0.94
CA ASN A 111 -4.92 20.74 -0.47
C ASN A 111 -3.39 20.80 -0.71
N ASN A 112 -2.59 20.13 0.13
CA ASN A 112 -1.13 20.28 0.15
C ASN A 112 -0.42 19.43 -0.92
N ILE A 113 -1.14 18.67 -1.75
CA ILE A 113 -0.51 17.69 -2.67
C ILE A 113 0.37 18.38 -3.72
N ASP A 114 -0.07 19.54 -4.22
CA ASP A 114 0.66 20.28 -5.27
C ASP A 114 1.93 20.93 -4.73
N THR A 115 2.00 21.16 -3.41
CA THR A 115 3.14 21.77 -2.71
C THR A 115 4.05 20.75 -2.02
N MET A 116 3.70 19.46 -2.01
CA MET A 116 4.56 18.42 -1.43
C MET A 116 5.86 18.27 -2.22
N ASP A 117 6.97 18.22 -1.49
CA ASP A 117 8.26 17.84 -2.05
C ASP A 117 8.32 16.34 -2.40
N GLU A 118 9.33 15.96 -3.19
CA GLU A 118 9.47 14.58 -3.67
C GLU A 118 9.61 13.57 -2.52
N ARG A 119 10.32 13.92 -1.45
CA ARG A 119 10.54 13.01 -0.32
C ARG A 119 9.23 12.72 0.42
N GLU A 120 8.39 13.72 0.61
CA GLU A 120 7.07 13.55 1.22
C GLU A 120 6.16 12.73 0.30
N LEU A 121 6.14 12.99 -1.02
CA LEU A 121 5.39 12.17 -1.99
C LEU A 121 5.80 10.69 -1.93
N ILE A 122 7.11 10.40 -1.98
CA ILE A 122 7.67 9.05 -1.87
C ILE A 122 7.19 8.38 -0.57
N LYS A 123 7.25 9.09 0.56
CA LYS A 123 6.82 8.57 1.85
C LYS A 123 5.32 8.27 1.86
N GLN A 124 4.49 9.16 1.31
CA GLN A 124 3.05 8.97 1.21
C GLN A 124 2.70 7.74 0.36
N LEU A 125 3.34 7.56 -0.80
CA LEU A 125 3.18 6.38 -1.64
C LEU A 125 3.64 5.10 -0.92
N TYR A 126 4.80 5.15 -0.25
CA TYR A 126 5.34 4.02 0.49
C TYR A 126 4.44 3.58 1.66
N ILE A 127 3.83 4.51 2.39
CA ILE A 127 2.86 4.21 3.45
C ILE A 127 1.67 3.43 2.89
N ARG A 128 1.16 3.84 1.73
CA ARG A 128 0.04 3.19 1.03
C ARG A 128 0.44 1.94 0.25
N ARG A 129 1.73 1.59 0.23
CA ARG A 129 2.28 0.50 -0.58
C ARG A 129 2.01 0.66 -2.09
N ILE A 130 1.92 1.89 -2.57
CA ILE A 130 1.87 2.21 -3.99
C ILE A 130 3.31 2.19 -4.50
N MET A 131 3.58 1.28 -5.45
CA MET A 131 4.85 1.08 -6.12
C MET A 131 5.17 2.28 -7.01
N PHE A 132 6.46 2.60 -7.00
CA PHE A 132 7.10 3.57 -7.86
C PHE A 132 8.52 3.06 -8.13
N THR A 133 9.14 3.55 -9.20
CA THR A 133 10.54 3.25 -9.52
C THR A 133 11.44 4.44 -9.20
N ASN A 134 12.76 4.24 -9.19
CA ASN A 134 13.70 5.30 -8.82
C ASN A 134 13.74 6.44 -9.85
N ASP A 135 13.48 6.13 -11.10
CA ASP A 135 13.55 6.99 -12.28
C ASP A 135 12.26 7.80 -12.56
N GLU A 136 11.14 7.48 -11.91
CA GLU A 136 9.89 8.23 -12.09
C GLU A 136 10.03 9.71 -11.68
N SER A 137 9.48 10.66 -12.42
CA SER A 137 9.55 12.07 -12.04
C SER A 137 8.64 12.40 -10.86
N ILE A 138 8.89 13.53 -10.18
CA ILE A 138 8.03 14.05 -9.10
C ILE A 138 6.56 14.19 -9.54
N ASP A 139 6.33 14.56 -10.80
CA ASP A 139 4.98 14.73 -11.36
C ASP A 139 4.25 13.40 -11.47
N ILE A 140 4.92 12.33 -11.89
CA ILE A 140 4.35 10.98 -11.93
C ILE A 140 3.99 10.51 -10.52
N LEU A 141 4.88 10.72 -9.53
CA LEU A 141 4.62 10.37 -8.14
C LEU A 141 3.40 11.12 -7.58
N ARG A 142 3.28 12.41 -7.92
CA ARG A 142 2.16 13.26 -7.51
C ARG A 142 0.85 12.79 -8.12
N GLU A 143 0.83 12.49 -9.42
CA GLU A 143 -0.37 12.02 -10.10
C GLU A 143 -0.84 10.65 -9.56
N ARG A 144 0.08 9.73 -9.24
CA ARG A 144 -0.26 8.47 -8.55
C ARG A 144 -0.94 8.71 -7.21
N LEU A 145 -0.42 9.66 -6.41
CA LEU A 145 -1.02 9.99 -5.12
C LEU A 145 -2.39 10.66 -5.29
N LYS A 146 -2.56 11.57 -6.27
CA LYS A 146 -3.85 12.18 -6.59
C LYS A 146 -4.88 11.15 -7.03
N GLU A 147 -4.50 10.19 -7.87
CA GLU A 147 -5.37 9.10 -8.30
C GLU A 147 -5.86 8.28 -7.11
N TRP A 148 -4.96 7.88 -6.21
CA TRP A 148 -5.33 7.19 -4.98
C TRP A 148 -6.33 7.99 -4.15
N LEU A 149 -6.01 9.25 -3.87
CA LEU A 149 -6.83 10.12 -3.01
C LEU A 149 -8.22 10.36 -3.61
N LYS A 150 -8.33 10.49 -4.93
CA LYS A 150 -9.62 10.63 -5.62
C LYS A 150 -10.61 9.52 -5.27
N TYR A 151 -10.12 8.31 -5.00
CA TYR A 151 -10.97 7.15 -4.72
C TYR A 151 -10.91 6.64 -3.27
N SER A 152 -9.98 7.15 -2.45
CA SER A 152 -9.69 6.58 -1.13
C SER A 152 -10.85 6.56 -0.14
N GLU A 153 -11.82 7.46 -0.28
CA GLU A 153 -13.02 7.49 0.57
C GLU A 153 -13.90 6.25 0.38
N LYS A 154 -13.92 5.67 -0.83
CA LYS A 154 -14.73 4.48 -1.15
C LYS A 154 -14.07 3.17 -0.70
N ILE A 155 -12.80 3.26 -0.31
CA ILE A 155 -11.92 2.12 -0.09
C ILE A 155 -11.89 1.75 1.40
N TYR A 156 -11.83 2.74 2.30
CA TYR A 156 -11.87 2.47 3.73
C TYR A 156 -13.30 2.24 4.23
N LYS A 157 -13.51 1.12 4.93
CA LYS A 157 -14.79 0.74 5.54
C LYS A 157 -14.53 0.22 6.93
N ASP A 158 -15.14 0.85 7.91
CA ASP A 158 -15.10 0.38 9.28
C ASP A 158 -15.72 -1.04 9.36
N GLY A 159 -15.02 -1.97 10.01
CA GLY A 159 -15.37 -3.39 10.03
C GLY A 159 -15.08 -4.19 8.75
N ASN A 160 -14.50 -3.57 7.71
CA ASN A 160 -13.94 -4.25 6.53
C ASN A 160 -12.61 -3.61 6.09
N GLU A 161 -11.70 -3.46 7.04
CA GLU A 161 -10.40 -2.80 6.86
C GLU A 161 -9.49 -3.55 5.89
N SER A 162 -9.69 -4.86 5.74
CA SER A 162 -8.97 -5.68 4.75
C SER A 162 -9.14 -5.15 3.34
N PHE A 163 -10.32 -4.65 2.97
CA PHE A 163 -10.58 -4.11 1.64
C PHE A 163 -9.59 -3.00 1.28
N ALA A 164 -9.39 -2.04 2.20
CA ALA A 164 -8.44 -0.95 2.00
C ALA A 164 -6.99 -1.42 1.89
N LEU A 165 -6.62 -2.41 2.70
CA LEU A 165 -5.27 -2.96 2.69
C LEU A 165 -4.95 -3.78 1.44
N TYR A 166 -5.97 -4.25 0.73
CA TYR A 166 -5.84 -5.04 -0.49
C TYR A 166 -5.83 -4.19 -1.76
N VAL A 167 -6.25 -2.93 -1.73
CA VAL A 167 -6.23 -2.06 -2.92
C VAL A 167 -4.86 -2.02 -3.60
N PRO A 168 -3.73 -1.80 -2.89
CA PRO A 168 -2.42 -1.79 -3.54
C PRO A 168 -2.07 -3.14 -4.20
N ILE A 169 -2.62 -4.24 -3.68
CA ILE A 169 -2.40 -5.58 -4.23
C ILE A 169 -3.22 -5.76 -5.51
N LEU A 170 -4.46 -5.27 -5.54
CA LEU A 170 -5.35 -5.33 -6.70
C LEU A 170 -4.86 -4.44 -7.86
N THR A 171 -4.30 -3.28 -7.54
CA THR A 171 -3.92 -2.28 -8.56
C THR A 171 -2.53 -2.52 -9.15
N GLN A 172 -1.77 -3.46 -8.61
CA GLN A 172 -0.35 -3.67 -8.96
C GLN A 172 0.01 -5.15 -9.11
N GLY A 173 -0.82 -6.04 -8.55
CA GLY A 173 -0.63 -7.46 -8.67
C GLY A 173 -0.84 -7.94 -10.11
N ILE A 174 -0.03 -8.90 -10.51
CA ILE A 174 -0.19 -9.67 -11.74
C ILE A 174 -0.40 -11.11 -11.28
N LYS A 175 -1.49 -11.76 -11.71
CA LYS A 175 -1.63 -13.21 -11.52
C LYS A 175 -0.78 -13.89 -12.58
N ASN A 176 0.27 -14.58 -12.13
CA ASN A 176 1.01 -15.53 -12.97
C ASN A 176 0.19 -16.79 -13.19
#